data_AF-A0A7K2WXN1-F1
#
_entry.id   AF-A0A7K2WXN1-F1
#
_cell.length_a   1.000
_cell.length_b   1.000
_cell.length_c   1.000
_cell.angle_alpha   90.00
_cell.angle_beta   90.00
_cell.angle_gamma   90.00
#
_symmetry.space_group_name_H-M   'P 1'
#
loop_
_entity.id
_entity.type
_entity.pdbx_description
1 polymer ?
#
loop_
_entity_poly.entity_id
_entity_poly.type
_entity_poly.pdbx_seq_one_letter_code
_entity_poly.pdbx_strand_id
1 'polypeptide(L)'
;MSTLPSHVPPPQPVRPGDDGKPPEDRRHRNRRRWLTAVVIVLLVGVPAGYLVVSAEQSRSSGRDKEAESSATGLQPLRPSKMKRRIYEVPVPGGATGLRYYETSNWKSSRLYVQFDVTSGRLDTFLTEMGVTRSSLKEGSIPISARDQRTVGWDFDIPDHAWAGVSHDQKDPRPSQDVVVDLSDPAFPRVYVVSTATP
;
A
#
# COMPACT_ATOMS: atom_id res chain seq x y z
N MET A 1 39.47 -103.83 -4.22
CA MET A 1 38.73 -102.94 -5.15
C MET A 1 37.77 -102.11 -4.32
N SER A 2 37.78 -100.80 -4.23
CA SER A 2 38.65 -99.73 -4.73
C SER A 2 38.42 -98.52 -3.81
N THR A 3 39.53 -97.92 -3.38
CA THR A 3 39.75 -96.50 -3.04
C THR A 3 38.55 -95.54 -3.05
N LEU A 4 38.25 -94.97 -1.88
CA LEU A 4 37.50 -93.71 -1.73
C LEU A 4 38.50 -92.53 -1.79
N PRO A 5 38.25 -91.47 -2.59
CA PRO A 5 39.16 -90.35 -2.71
C PRO A 5 39.02 -89.36 -1.54
N SER A 6 40.16 -88.97 -1.00
CA SER A 6 40.35 -87.87 -0.05
C SER A 6 39.88 -86.54 -0.65
N HIS A 7 38.91 -85.88 -0.02
CA HIS A 7 38.55 -84.51 -0.37
C HIS A 7 39.53 -83.55 0.33
N VAL A 8 40.45 -83.00 -0.46
CA VAL A 8 41.33 -81.90 -0.03
C VAL A 8 40.51 -80.60 -0.11
N PRO A 9 40.38 -79.80 0.96
CA PRO A 9 39.81 -78.46 0.85
C PRO A 9 40.82 -77.49 0.21
N PRO A 10 40.39 -76.54 -0.62
CA PRO A 10 41.29 -75.56 -1.22
C PRO A 10 41.91 -74.66 -0.13
N PRO A 11 43.21 -74.31 -0.23
CA PRO A 11 43.85 -73.42 0.71
C PRO A 11 43.20 -72.03 0.67
N GLN A 12 42.77 -71.55 1.84
CA GLN A 12 42.32 -70.17 2.01
C GLN A 12 43.50 -69.22 1.73
N PRO A 13 43.33 -68.16 0.92
CA PRO A 13 44.33 -67.12 0.82
C PRO A 13 44.41 -66.36 2.15
N VAL A 14 45.46 -66.64 2.92
CA VAL A 14 45.92 -65.75 3.99
C VAL A 14 46.26 -64.42 3.33
N ARG A 15 45.43 -63.39 3.53
CA ARG A 15 45.79 -62.02 3.16
C ARG A 15 46.73 -61.48 4.24
N PRO A 16 47.99 -61.19 3.92
CA PRO A 16 48.87 -60.43 4.80
C PRO A 16 48.50 -58.94 4.67
N GLY A 17 48.53 -58.22 5.79
CA GLY A 17 48.49 -56.76 5.80
C GLY A 17 47.35 -56.19 6.63
N ASP A 18 47.46 -56.29 7.95
CA ASP A 18 46.87 -55.32 8.87
C ASP A 18 47.78 -54.08 8.89
N ASP A 19 48.05 -53.54 7.71
CA ASP A 19 48.99 -52.45 7.48
C ASP A 19 48.18 -51.17 7.23
N GLY A 20 48.03 -50.40 8.31
CA GLY A 20 48.00 -48.94 8.23
C GLY A 20 46.81 -48.34 7.49
N LYS A 21 45.60 -48.46 8.05
CA LYS A 21 44.66 -47.35 7.89
C LYS A 21 45.27 -46.18 8.66
N PRO A 22 45.68 -45.06 8.02
CA PRO A 22 46.18 -43.93 8.77
C PRO A 22 45.08 -43.53 9.76
N PRO A 23 45.40 -43.29 11.03
CA PRO A 23 44.38 -42.89 12.00
C PRO A 23 43.67 -41.69 11.42
N GLU A 24 42.35 -41.82 11.20
CA GLU A 24 41.52 -40.69 10.77
C GLU A 24 41.81 -39.54 11.72
N ASP A 25 42.51 -38.55 11.18
CA ASP A 25 43.07 -37.46 11.93
C ASP A 25 41.93 -36.84 12.75
N ARG A 26 42.04 -36.83 14.09
CA ARG A 26 41.00 -36.26 14.97
C ARG A 26 40.66 -34.82 14.55
N ARG A 27 41.62 -34.13 13.93
CA ARG A 27 41.44 -32.83 13.27
C ARG A 27 40.40 -32.82 12.15
N HIS A 28 40.32 -33.85 11.31
CA HIS A 28 39.38 -33.91 10.18
C HIS A 28 37.92 -34.13 10.62
N ARG A 29 37.67 -34.90 11.69
CA ARG A 29 36.31 -35.02 12.27
C ARG A 29 35.85 -33.71 12.90
N ASN A 30 36.73 -33.02 13.61
CA ASN A 30 36.41 -31.72 14.19
C ASN A 30 36.17 -30.66 13.10
N ARG A 31 36.96 -30.69 12.01
CA ARG A 31 36.76 -29.80 10.84
C ARG A 31 35.44 -30.07 10.12
N ARG A 32 35.05 -31.34 9.93
CA ARG A 32 33.75 -31.70 9.36
C ARG A 32 32.59 -31.25 10.25
N ARG A 33 32.68 -31.48 11.56
CA ARG A 33 31.65 -31.05 12.52
C ARG A 33 31.52 -29.53 12.59
N TRP A 34 32.64 -28.82 12.54
CA TRP A 34 32.64 -27.36 12.49
C TRP A 34 32.07 -26.84 11.16
N LEU A 35 32.41 -27.45 10.03
CA LEU A 35 31.83 -27.11 8.72
C LEU A 35 30.33 -27.36 8.68
N THR A 36 29.86 -28.50 9.21
CA THR A 36 28.41 -28.79 9.31
C THR A 36 27.70 -27.81 10.24
N ALA A 37 28.31 -27.44 11.37
CA ALA A 37 27.76 -26.41 12.26
C ALA A 37 27.68 -25.04 11.56
N VAL A 38 28.72 -24.63 10.82
CA VAL A 38 28.71 -23.40 10.03
C VAL A 38 27.63 -23.42 8.95
N VAL A 39 27.46 -24.54 8.24
CA VAL A 39 26.43 -24.70 7.20
C VAL A 39 25.02 -24.67 7.80
N ILE A 40 24.79 -25.30 8.95
CA ILE A 40 23.50 -25.23 9.67
C ILE A 40 23.21 -23.80 10.12
N VAL A 41 24.21 -23.10 10.67
CA VAL A 41 24.07 -21.67 11.03
C VAL A 41 23.80 -20.82 9.78
N LEU A 42 24.38 -21.12 8.63
CA LEU A 42 24.08 -20.42 7.39
C LEU A 42 22.65 -20.71 6.88
N LEU A 43 22.23 -21.98 6.90
CA LEU A 43 20.92 -22.41 6.38
C LEU A 43 19.76 -22.02 7.29
N VAL A 44 19.96 -21.92 8.60
CA VAL A 44 18.93 -21.50 9.56
C VAL A 44 19.03 -20.00 9.86
N GLY A 45 20.25 -19.46 9.92
CA GLY A 45 20.52 -18.05 10.16
C GLY A 45 20.18 -17.14 8.98
N VAL A 46 20.23 -17.60 7.73
CA VAL A 46 19.79 -16.79 6.58
C VAL A 46 18.26 -16.62 6.54
N PRO A 47 17.43 -17.68 6.67
CA PRO A 47 15.97 -17.51 6.78
C PRO A 47 15.57 -16.77 8.07
N ALA A 48 16.17 -17.08 9.22
CA ALA A 48 15.85 -16.40 10.48
C ALA A 48 16.34 -14.94 10.49
N GLY A 49 17.48 -14.65 9.85
CA GLY A 49 18.00 -13.29 9.70
C GLY A 49 17.18 -12.44 8.72
N TYR A 50 16.63 -13.06 7.66
CA TYR A 50 15.71 -12.37 6.75
C TYR A 50 14.38 -12.01 7.43
N LEU A 51 13.96 -12.79 8.43
CA LEU A 51 12.73 -12.53 9.20
C LEU A 51 12.89 -11.42 10.25
N VAL A 52 14.12 -11.11 10.69
CA VAL A 52 14.34 -10.10 11.74
C VAL A 52 14.53 -8.68 11.17
N VAL A 53 14.93 -8.51 9.91
CA VAL A 53 15.09 -7.17 9.30
C VAL A 53 13.81 -6.65 8.64
N SER A 54 12.80 -7.49 8.40
CA SER A 54 11.56 -7.04 7.75
C SER A 54 10.46 -6.58 8.71
N ALA A 55 10.68 -6.67 10.02
CA ALA A 55 9.70 -6.28 11.04
C ALA A 55 9.96 -4.90 11.69
N GLU A 56 11.18 -4.38 11.65
CA GLU A 56 11.52 -3.08 12.28
C GLU A 56 11.78 -1.94 11.28
N GLN A 57 11.59 -2.14 9.97
CA GLN A 57 11.35 -1.03 9.03
C GLN A 57 9.86 -0.70 8.86
N SER A 58 8.95 -1.55 9.33
CA SER A 58 7.51 -1.45 9.00
C SER A 58 6.68 -0.57 9.95
N ARG A 59 7.28 0.08 10.95
CA ARG A 59 6.52 0.91 11.92
C ARG A 59 7.11 2.29 12.22
N SER A 60 8.37 2.54 11.88
CA SER A 60 8.99 3.87 12.03
C SER A 60 9.36 4.53 10.70
N SER A 61 9.47 3.80 9.58
CA SER A 61 9.73 4.42 8.27
C SER A 61 8.48 4.90 7.53
N GLY A 62 7.29 4.74 8.12
CA GLY A 62 6.02 5.19 7.53
C GLY A 62 5.83 6.69 7.63
N ARG A 63 6.20 7.31 8.76
CA ARG A 63 5.99 8.75 8.97
C ARG A 63 6.95 9.63 8.16
N ASP A 64 8.18 9.18 7.94
CA ASP A 64 9.17 9.96 7.18
C ASP A 64 9.06 9.70 5.67
N LYS A 65 8.60 8.52 5.23
CA LYS A 65 8.24 8.29 3.81
C LYS A 65 6.86 8.87 3.43
N GLU A 66 5.93 9.04 4.37
CA GLU A 66 4.67 9.75 4.14
C GLU A 66 4.89 11.26 3.89
N ALA A 67 5.91 11.85 4.51
CA ALA A 67 6.26 13.25 4.28
C ALA A 67 6.86 13.51 2.89
N GLU A 68 7.60 12.55 2.31
CA GLU A 68 8.26 12.69 1.00
C GLU A 68 7.48 12.07 -0.19
N SER A 69 6.39 11.33 0.04
CA SER A 69 5.68 10.57 -1.02
C SER A 69 4.31 11.11 -1.46
N SER A 70 3.84 12.26 -0.97
CA SER A 70 2.39 12.56 -0.97
C SER A 70 1.88 13.55 -2.04
N ALA A 71 2.50 13.60 -3.22
CA ALA A 71 2.05 14.49 -4.30
C ALA A 71 2.00 13.80 -5.67
N THR A 72 1.29 12.68 -5.80
CA THR A 72 1.20 11.94 -7.10
C THR A 72 -0.17 11.33 -7.41
N GLY A 73 -1.20 11.53 -6.57
CA GLY A 73 -2.47 10.78 -6.69
C GLY A 73 -3.46 11.32 -7.73
N LEU A 74 -3.59 12.64 -7.87
CA LEU A 74 -4.62 13.26 -8.71
C LEU A 74 -4.29 13.12 -10.20
N GLN A 75 -5.13 12.37 -10.92
CA GLN A 75 -5.01 12.18 -12.36
C GLN A 75 -5.83 13.26 -13.09
N PRO A 76 -5.30 13.91 -14.15
CA PRO A 76 -5.99 14.95 -14.92
C PRO A 76 -7.00 14.32 -15.89
N LEU A 77 -7.94 13.56 -15.34
CA LEU A 77 -8.92 12.77 -16.07
C LEU A 77 -10.30 13.01 -15.47
N ARG A 78 -11.34 12.77 -16.28
CA ARG A 78 -12.72 12.74 -15.78
C ARG A 78 -13.00 11.39 -15.14
N PRO A 79 -13.49 11.31 -13.88
CA PRO A 79 -13.95 10.04 -13.32
C PRO A 79 -15.11 9.50 -14.17
N SER A 80 -15.15 8.17 -14.32
CA SER A 80 -16.19 7.52 -15.11
C SER A 80 -17.60 7.83 -14.56
N LYS A 81 -18.62 7.75 -15.41
CA LYS A 81 -20.02 7.92 -14.98
C LYS A 81 -20.38 6.98 -13.83
N MET A 82 -19.86 5.75 -13.85
CA MET A 82 -20.07 4.77 -12.78
C MET A 82 -19.50 5.25 -11.44
N LYS A 83 -18.23 5.69 -11.41
CA LYS A 83 -17.58 6.20 -10.19
C LYS A 83 -18.34 7.39 -9.61
N ARG A 84 -18.70 8.35 -10.46
CA ARG A 84 -19.49 9.52 -10.05
C ARG A 84 -20.83 9.14 -9.42
N ARG A 85 -21.47 8.07 -9.91
CA ARG A 85 -22.73 7.57 -9.36
C ARG A 85 -22.55 6.86 -8.02
N ILE A 86 -21.51 6.04 -7.89
CA ILE A 86 -21.21 5.31 -6.64
C ILE A 86 -20.85 6.27 -5.51
N TYR A 87 -20.02 7.28 -5.81
CA TYR A 87 -19.57 8.28 -4.84
C TYR A 87 -20.48 9.51 -4.76
N GLU A 88 -21.58 9.54 -5.52
CA GLU A 88 -22.52 10.66 -5.59
C GLU A 88 -21.84 12.03 -5.78
N VAL A 89 -20.87 12.11 -6.70
CA VAL A 89 -20.18 13.37 -7.07
C VAL A 89 -20.61 13.79 -8.47
N PRO A 90 -21.64 14.66 -8.61
CA PRO A 90 -22.16 15.08 -9.89
C PRO A 90 -21.27 16.14 -10.55
N VAL A 91 -20.19 15.73 -11.22
CA VAL A 91 -19.36 16.68 -11.98
C VAL A 91 -20.19 17.38 -13.09
N PRO A 92 -20.42 18.70 -13.02
CA PRO A 92 -21.31 19.39 -13.95
C PRO A 92 -20.73 19.43 -15.36
N GLY A 93 -21.61 19.53 -16.36
CA GLY A 93 -21.22 19.71 -17.75
C GLY A 93 -20.39 20.99 -17.94
N GLY A 94 -19.30 20.91 -18.71
CA GLY A 94 -18.41 22.06 -18.96
C GLY A 94 -17.44 22.39 -17.81
N ALA A 95 -17.34 21.56 -16.78
CA ALA A 95 -16.26 21.66 -15.80
C ALA A 95 -14.89 21.44 -16.46
N THR A 96 -13.92 22.29 -16.09
CA THR A 96 -12.53 22.25 -16.55
C THR A 96 -11.59 21.90 -15.39
N GLY A 97 -10.29 21.74 -15.65
CA GLY A 97 -9.30 21.47 -14.59
C GLY A 97 -9.51 20.15 -13.83
N LEU A 98 -10.36 19.27 -14.35
CA LEU A 98 -10.88 18.10 -13.64
C LEU A 98 -9.76 17.11 -13.33
N ARG A 99 -9.65 16.80 -12.04
CA ARG A 99 -8.69 15.87 -11.48
C ARG A 99 -9.40 14.94 -10.52
N TYR A 100 -9.00 13.68 -10.46
CA TYR A 100 -9.52 12.76 -9.44
C TYR A 100 -8.48 11.75 -8.96
N TYR A 101 -8.70 11.25 -7.75
CA TYR A 101 -7.97 10.15 -7.16
C TYR A 101 -8.97 9.27 -6.40
N GLU A 102 -8.68 7.98 -6.28
CA GLU A 102 -9.54 7.04 -5.58
C GLU A 102 -8.69 6.16 -4.67
N THR A 103 -9.15 5.98 -3.44
CA THR A 103 -8.55 5.06 -2.48
C THR A 103 -9.62 4.13 -1.95
N SER A 104 -9.31 2.85 -1.79
CA SER A 104 -10.23 1.90 -1.19
C SER A 104 -9.47 0.97 -0.25
N ASN A 105 -10.10 0.64 0.87
CA ASN A 105 -9.71 -0.44 1.74
C ASN A 105 -10.98 -1.19 2.20
N TRP A 106 -10.80 -2.28 2.95
CA TRP A 106 -11.91 -3.12 3.38
C TRP A 106 -12.96 -2.42 4.25
N LYS A 107 -12.64 -1.27 4.88
CA LYS A 107 -13.56 -0.50 5.73
C LYS A 107 -14.27 0.63 5.00
N SER A 108 -13.62 1.22 4.00
CA SER A 108 -14.12 2.46 3.39
C SER A 108 -13.49 2.68 2.02
N SER A 109 -14.27 3.26 1.12
CA SER A 109 -13.79 3.76 -0.16
C SER A 109 -13.96 5.28 -0.23
N ARG A 110 -12.99 5.96 -0.84
CA ARG A 110 -12.97 7.43 -0.98
C ARG A 110 -12.68 7.84 -2.41
N LEU A 111 -13.39 8.85 -2.87
CA LEU A 111 -13.13 9.55 -4.13
C LEU A 111 -12.79 11.01 -3.84
N TYR A 112 -11.64 11.44 -4.34
CA TYR A 112 -11.19 12.82 -4.31
C TYR A 112 -11.39 13.41 -5.70
N VAL A 113 -12.04 14.56 -5.79
CA VAL A 113 -12.29 15.24 -7.07
C VAL A 113 -12.01 16.72 -6.94
N GLN A 114 -11.36 17.31 -7.94
CA GLN A 114 -11.17 18.74 -8.08
C GLN A 114 -11.56 19.20 -9.47
N PHE A 115 -12.22 20.34 -9.62
CA PHE A 115 -12.51 20.95 -10.92
C PHE A 115 -12.84 22.44 -10.80
N ASP A 116 -12.80 23.13 -11.93
CA ASP A 116 -13.20 24.52 -12.09
C ASP A 116 -14.57 24.59 -12.79
N VAL A 117 -15.44 25.49 -12.33
CA VAL A 117 -16.79 25.70 -12.87
C VAL A 117 -17.12 27.19 -12.92
N THR A 118 -18.13 27.55 -13.72
CA THR A 118 -18.71 28.90 -13.63
C THR A 118 -19.59 29.03 -12.39
N SER A 119 -19.84 30.26 -11.91
CA SER A 119 -20.73 30.51 -10.76
C SER A 119 -22.09 29.80 -10.87
N GLY A 120 -22.77 29.89 -12.02
CA GLY A 120 -24.08 29.22 -12.19
C GLY A 120 -23.99 27.68 -12.19
N ARG A 121 -22.85 27.11 -12.59
CA ARG A 121 -22.62 25.65 -12.55
C ARG A 121 -22.22 25.16 -11.17
N LEU A 122 -21.63 26.02 -10.33
CA LEU A 122 -21.45 25.74 -8.91
C LEU A 122 -22.81 25.50 -8.25
N ASP A 123 -23.80 26.37 -8.52
CA ASP A 123 -25.15 26.22 -7.96
C ASP A 123 -25.81 24.93 -8.42
N THR A 124 -25.65 24.57 -9.70
CA THR A 124 -26.12 23.27 -10.24
C THR A 124 -25.45 22.09 -9.52
N PHE A 125 -24.11 22.11 -9.38
CA PHE A 125 -23.35 21.06 -8.71
C PHE A 125 -23.81 20.85 -7.26
N LEU A 126 -23.94 21.94 -6.49
CA LEU A 126 -24.39 21.88 -5.10
C LEU A 126 -25.81 21.31 -5.02
N THR A 127 -26.72 21.81 -5.86
CA THR A 127 -28.12 21.37 -5.88
C THR A 127 -28.24 19.89 -6.22
N GLU A 128 -27.47 19.39 -7.20
CA GLU A 128 -27.45 17.96 -7.56
C GLU A 128 -26.88 17.07 -6.44
N MET A 129 -26.01 17.60 -5.58
CA MET A 129 -25.57 16.91 -4.35
C MET A 129 -26.58 17.02 -3.19
N GLY A 130 -27.64 17.81 -3.32
CA GLY A 130 -28.62 18.02 -2.26
C GLY A 130 -28.27 19.13 -1.25
N VAL A 131 -27.30 19.98 -1.58
CA VAL A 131 -26.94 21.18 -0.80
C VAL A 131 -27.14 22.44 -1.65
N THR A 132 -27.03 23.63 -1.06
CA THR A 132 -27.14 24.89 -1.79
C THR A 132 -25.96 25.80 -1.48
N ARG A 133 -25.84 26.90 -2.24
CA ARG A 133 -24.79 27.89 -1.99
C ARG A 133 -24.85 28.50 -0.59
N SER A 134 -26.04 28.62 0.01
CA SER A 134 -26.20 29.08 1.38
C SER A 134 -25.76 28.05 2.43
N SER A 135 -25.53 26.79 2.05
CA SER A 135 -24.94 25.78 2.92
C SER A 135 -23.42 25.93 3.06
N LEU A 136 -22.77 26.65 2.13
CA LEU A 136 -21.34 26.93 2.20
C LEU A 136 -21.06 27.94 3.32
N LYS A 137 -20.23 27.53 4.28
CA LYS A 137 -19.77 28.37 5.38
C LYS A 137 -18.43 28.99 5.00
N GLU A 138 -18.36 30.32 5.02
CA GLU A 138 -17.11 31.07 4.79
C GLU A 138 -16.04 30.64 5.79
N GLY A 139 -14.81 30.46 5.31
CA GLY A 139 -13.65 30.00 6.09
C GLY A 139 -13.69 28.53 6.53
N SER A 140 -14.75 27.78 6.20
CA SER A 140 -14.88 26.37 6.62
C SER A 140 -14.13 25.44 5.68
N ILE A 141 -13.26 24.61 6.26
CA ILE A 141 -12.51 23.55 5.56
C ILE A 141 -12.92 22.19 6.15
N PRO A 142 -14.04 21.59 5.70
CA PRO A 142 -14.49 20.29 6.22
C PRO A 142 -13.61 19.11 5.81
N ILE A 143 -12.86 19.24 4.71
CA ILE A 143 -11.96 18.19 4.23
C ILE A 143 -10.84 17.99 5.25
N SER A 144 -10.71 16.76 5.77
CA SER A 144 -9.76 16.47 6.84
C SER A 144 -8.30 16.70 6.42
N ALA A 145 -7.44 17.06 7.38
CA ALA A 145 -6.01 17.23 7.11
C ALA A 145 -5.34 15.96 6.55
N ARG A 146 -5.88 14.77 6.85
CA ARG A 146 -5.41 13.51 6.26
C ARG A 146 -5.74 13.44 4.78
N ASP A 147 -6.96 13.79 4.42
CA ASP A 147 -7.44 13.77 3.04
C ASP A 147 -6.71 14.82 2.20
N GLN A 148 -6.51 16.03 2.75
CA GLN A 148 -5.68 17.08 2.16
C GLN A 148 -4.29 16.56 1.79
N ARG A 149 -3.57 15.96 2.75
CA ARG A 149 -2.24 15.37 2.52
C ARG A 149 -2.26 14.23 1.52
N THR A 150 -3.33 13.43 1.48
CA THR A 150 -3.43 12.28 0.57
C THR A 150 -3.37 12.69 -0.90
N VAL A 151 -3.93 13.86 -1.24
CA VAL A 151 -3.97 14.39 -2.62
C VAL A 151 -3.14 15.64 -2.85
N GLY A 152 -2.44 16.13 -1.81
CA GLY A 152 -1.60 17.32 -1.88
C GLY A 152 -2.38 18.63 -2.00
N TRP A 153 -3.58 18.71 -1.43
CA TRP A 153 -4.32 19.97 -1.33
C TRP A 153 -3.81 20.81 -0.16
N ASP A 154 -3.71 22.11 -0.40
CA ASP A 154 -3.33 23.11 0.59
C ASP A 154 -4.43 24.19 0.63
N PHE A 155 -5.03 24.38 1.81
CA PHE A 155 -6.08 25.36 2.05
C PHE A 155 -5.63 26.47 3.01
N ASP A 156 -4.35 26.48 3.41
CA ASP A 156 -3.78 27.52 4.26
C ASP A 156 -3.19 28.69 3.43
N ILE A 157 -3.51 28.74 2.14
CA ILE A 157 -3.05 29.77 1.22
C ILE A 157 -3.69 31.12 1.59
N PRO A 158 -2.89 32.16 1.92
CA PRO A 158 -3.41 33.49 2.27
C PRO A 158 -4.22 34.13 1.14
N ASP A 159 -5.13 35.02 1.51
CA ASP A 159 -5.96 35.82 0.59
C ASP A 159 -6.94 35.01 -0.30
N HIS A 160 -7.05 33.69 -0.08
CA HIS A 160 -8.07 32.87 -0.74
C HIS A 160 -9.41 32.93 0.00
N ALA A 161 -10.50 33.11 -0.76
CA ALA A 161 -11.86 33.14 -0.24
C ALA A 161 -12.44 31.71 -0.15
N TRP A 162 -11.98 30.95 0.85
CA TRP A 162 -12.46 29.58 1.07
C TRP A 162 -13.87 29.55 1.65
N ALA A 163 -14.69 28.61 1.18
CA ALA A 163 -15.96 28.25 1.80
C ALA A 163 -16.21 26.74 1.70
N GLY A 164 -16.91 26.15 2.66
CA GLY A 164 -17.10 24.70 2.67
C GLY A 164 -18.38 24.22 3.33
N VAL A 165 -18.74 22.97 3.02
CA VAL A 165 -19.90 22.27 3.57
C VAL A 165 -19.60 20.77 3.69
N SER A 166 -20.04 20.17 4.80
CA SER A 166 -20.15 18.71 4.95
C SER A 166 -21.59 18.31 4.67
N HIS A 167 -21.79 17.36 3.77
CA HIS A 167 -23.07 16.71 3.49
C HIS A 167 -23.03 15.29 4.03
N ASP A 168 -23.50 15.14 5.27
CA ASP A 168 -23.56 13.84 5.94
C ASP A 168 -24.77 13.04 5.44
N GLN A 169 -24.52 11.80 5.06
CA GLN A 169 -25.54 10.86 4.59
C GLN A 169 -25.52 9.59 5.42
N LYS A 170 -26.68 8.92 5.51
CA LYS A 170 -26.79 7.65 6.23
C LYS A 170 -26.19 6.52 5.39
N ASP A 171 -25.40 5.67 6.04
CA ASP A 171 -24.85 4.46 5.42
C ASP A 171 -25.95 3.62 4.74
N PRO A 172 -25.68 3.04 3.56
CA PRO A 172 -24.38 3.00 2.87
C PRO A 172 -24.15 4.16 1.88
N ARG A 173 -24.98 5.22 1.90
CA ARG A 173 -24.78 6.35 0.98
C ARG A 173 -23.52 7.12 1.38
N PRO A 174 -22.69 7.53 0.40
CA PRO A 174 -21.47 8.25 0.71
C PRO A 174 -21.76 9.62 1.32
N SER A 175 -20.96 10.06 2.29
CA SER A 175 -20.95 11.45 2.76
C SER A 175 -19.92 12.27 1.99
N GLN A 176 -20.17 13.56 1.79
CA GLN A 176 -19.31 14.44 0.99
C GLN A 176 -18.83 15.65 1.79
N ASP A 177 -17.52 15.87 1.82
CA ASP A 177 -16.93 17.12 2.27
C ASP A 177 -16.51 17.95 1.06
N VAL A 178 -16.94 19.21 1.03
CA VAL A 178 -16.75 20.11 -0.10
C VAL A 178 -16.05 21.37 0.38
N VAL A 179 -14.99 21.76 -0.33
CA VAL A 179 -14.35 23.07 -0.22
C VAL A 179 -14.44 23.76 -1.58
N VAL A 180 -14.70 25.06 -1.56
CA VAL A 180 -14.78 25.90 -2.74
C VAL A 180 -13.84 27.09 -2.54
N ASP A 181 -13.00 27.33 -3.53
CA ASP A 181 -12.24 28.57 -3.67
C ASP A 181 -13.11 29.58 -4.42
N LEU A 182 -13.52 30.66 -3.76
CA LEU A 182 -14.33 31.74 -4.31
C LEU A 182 -13.51 32.99 -4.64
N SER A 183 -12.16 32.90 -4.65
CA SER A 183 -11.28 34.04 -4.91
C SER A 183 -11.48 34.63 -6.31
N ASP A 184 -11.77 33.77 -7.29
CA ASP A 184 -12.37 34.16 -8.56
C ASP A 184 -13.85 33.73 -8.57
N PRO A 185 -14.80 34.63 -8.27
CA PRO A 185 -16.21 34.29 -8.21
C PRO A 185 -16.80 33.93 -9.58
N ALA A 186 -16.14 34.28 -10.69
CA ALA A 186 -16.59 33.90 -12.02
C ALA A 186 -16.24 32.43 -12.34
N PHE A 187 -15.10 31.95 -11.83
CA PHE A 187 -14.60 30.59 -12.00
C PHE A 187 -14.22 29.88 -10.69
N PRO A 188 -15.18 29.59 -9.79
CA PRO A 188 -14.87 28.87 -8.56
C PRO A 188 -14.21 27.53 -8.81
N ARG A 189 -13.21 27.21 -7.98
CA ARG A 189 -12.59 25.88 -7.93
C ARG A 189 -13.20 25.07 -6.81
N VAL A 190 -13.63 23.86 -7.13
CA VAL A 190 -14.32 22.95 -6.20
C VAL A 190 -13.42 21.77 -5.89
N TYR A 191 -13.39 21.39 -4.62
CA TYR A 191 -12.69 20.24 -4.07
C TYR A 191 -13.71 19.38 -3.33
N VAL A 192 -13.72 18.08 -3.58
CA VAL A 192 -14.69 17.15 -3.01
C VAL A 192 -13.97 15.91 -2.51
N VAL A 193 -14.29 15.50 -1.28
CA VAL A 193 -14.01 14.15 -0.78
C VAL A 193 -15.34 13.46 -0.55
N SER A 194 -15.57 12.36 -1.26
CA SER A 194 -16.72 11.50 -1.03
C SER A 194 -16.27 10.21 -0.37
N THR A 195 -16.87 9.87 0.77
CA THR A 195 -16.53 8.69 1.58
C THR A 195 -17.72 7.74 1.64
N ALA A 196 -17.55 6.53 1.11
CA ALA A 196 -18.51 5.44 1.19
C ALA A 196 -18.03 4.38 2.19
N THR A 197 -18.92 3.97 3.09
CA THR A 197 -18.72 2.84 4.02
C THR A 197 -19.61 1.68 3.56
N PRO A 198 -19.07 0.46 3.34
CA PRO A 198 -19.84 -0.70 2.90
C PRO A 198 -20.91 -1.16 3.90
#